data_AF-A0A959RZM5-F1
#
_entry.id   AF-A0A959RZM5-F1
#
_cell.length_a   1.000
_cell.length_b   1.000
_cell.length_c   1.000
_cell.angle_alpha   90.00
_cell.angle_beta   90.00
_cell.angle_gamma   90.00
#
_symmetry.space_group_name_H-M   'P 1'
#
loop_
_entity.id
_entity.type
_entity.pdbx_description
1 polymer ?
#
loop_
_entity_poly.entity_id
_entity_poly.type
_entity_poly.pdbx_seq_one_letter_code
_entity_poly.pdbx_strand_id
1 'polypeptide(L)'
;LGVFTSRGIELNRLFAQFQGKASGFTKGRDRSFHFGTNEHHIVGMISHLGPQLGVADGIGLAHKLNNSGKITAVFSGDGGASEGDFHESLNVAAVWDLPVIFIIENNGYGLSTPSNEQFRCKQFIDKAIGYGMEGVQVDGNNILEVYQAVAKIKKDISENPRPVLLECMTFRMRGHEEASGTKYVPKELMEQWALKDPVENYQAFLRSEGVLTEELETQIKQKITQEISVGLEKAFAEEEIKFNLENEVGDVFMPYKHVSVSPGSTKQEMRLIDAISDGLRESMKKFPDLVLMGQDIADYGGVFKITEGFVEAFGKDRVRNTPLCESAIIGTALGLSISGRKSMVEMQFADFVTCGFNQIVNNLAKAHYRWGQNADVVVRMPTGAGVGAGPYHSQSNEAWFTHTPGLKVVYPAFPADAKGLLIASFEDPNPVIFFEQKALYRSVKEEVPEGYYNVEIGKANLLRSGADVSIITYGIGVHWALEYLNENQDVSADLLDLRTLAPFDEEAILETVRKTGRVILLHEDTLIGGFASELSAFITENAFEYLDAPVIRCASLDTPVPFAGNLEWEFLPKKRFAEQIQKLLAF
;
A
#
# COMPACT_ATOMS: atom_id res chain seq x y z
N LEU A 1 1.77 -2.14 -24.73
CA LEU A 1 1.01 -2.95 -25.73
C LEU A 1 1.55 -4.38 -25.86
N GLY A 2 2.84 -4.57 -26.15
CA GLY A 2 3.42 -5.91 -26.39
C GLY A 2 3.18 -6.93 -25.26
N VAL A 3 3.27 -6.52 -23.99
CA VAL A 3 2.95 -7.39 -22.84
C VAL A 3 1.49 -7.88 -22.88
N PHE A 4 0.54 -7.02 -23.23
CA PHE A 4 -0.88 -7.38 -23.27
C PHE A 4 -1.20 -8.33 -24.43
N THR A 5 -0.71 -8.02 -25.64
CA THR A 5 -1.00 -8.82 -26.83
C THR A 5 -0.29 -10.18 -26.80
N SER A 6 0.94 -10.25 -26.28
CA SER A 6 1.68 -11.52 -26.13
C SER A 6 1.10 -12.45 -25.05
N ARG A 7 0.30 -11.92 -24.12
CA ARG A 7 -0.42 -12.69 -23.08
C ARG A 7 -1.82 -13.13 -23.51
N GLY A 8 -2.15 -12.97 -24.81
CA GLY A 8 -3.41 -13.45 -25.37
C GLY A 8 -4.63 -12.68 -24.89
N ILE A 9 -4.47 -11.38 -24.56
CA ILE A 9 -5.62 -10.53 -24.27
C ILE A 9 -6.37 -10.26 -25.56
N GLU A 10 -7.68 -10.54 -25.54
CA GLU A 10 -8.60 -10.26 -26.63
C GLU A 10 -8.63 -8.76 -26.98
N LEU A 11 -8.43 -8.43 -28.26
CA LEU A 11 -8.29 -7.04 -28.72
C LEU A 11 -9.54 -6.20 -28.43
N ASN A 12 -10.75 -6.76 -28.53
CA ASN A 12 -11.98 -6.02 -28.21
C ASN A 12 -12.00 -5.57 -26.74
N ARG A 13 -11.53 -6.39 -25.81
CA ARG A 13 -11.47 -6.06 -24.38
C ARG A 13 -10.39 -5.00 -24.11
N LEU A 14 -9.27 -5.07 -24.82
CA LEU A 14 -8.22 -4.05 -24.76
C LEU A 14 -8.71 -2.70 -25.32
N PHE A 15 -9.44 -2.70 -26.43
CA PHE A 15 -10.07 -1.49 -26.96
C PHE A 15 -11.15 -0.93 -26.04
N ALA A 16 -11.99 -1.79 -25.47
CA ALA A 16 -12.99 -1.40 -24.46
C ALA A 16 -12.31 -0.68 -23.27
N GLN A 17 -11.19 -1.21 -22.78
CA GLN A 17 -10.38 -0.56 -21.76
C GLN A 17 -9.89 0.83 -22.18
N PHE A 18 -9.34 1.00 -23.39
CA PHE A 18 -8.88 2.33 -23.88
C PHE A 18 -10.00 3.33 -24.12
N GLN A 19 -11.20 2.83 -24.44
CA GLN A 19 -12.39 3.64 -24.66
C GLN A 19 -13.18 3.90 -23.37
N GLY A 20 -12.71 3.41 -22.21
CA GLY A 20 -13.37 3.59 -20.92
C GLY A 20 -14.72 2.87 -20.83
N LYS A 21 -14.84 1.69 -21.44
CA LYS A 21 -16.06 0.88 -21.50
C LYS A 21 -16.15 -0.14 -20.36
N ALA A 22 -17.36 -0.60 -20.05
CA ALA A 22 -17.64 -1.46 -18.90
C ALA A 22 -16.98 -2.84 -19.03
N SER A 23 -16.91 -3.38 -20.25
CA SER A 23 -16.25 -4.65 -20.53
C SER A 23 -14.72 -4.59 -20.45
N GLY A 24 -14.15 -3.39 -20.31
CA GLY A 24 -12.74 -3.19 -19.98
C GLY A 24 -12.36 -3.79 -18.62
N PHE A 25 -11.10 -3.69 -18.25
CA PHE A 25 -10.59 -4.31 -17.01
C PHE A 25 -10.88 -3.47 -15.76
N THR A 26 -11.16 -2.19 -15.96
CA THR A 26 -11.26 -1.19 -14.88
C THR A 26 -12.64 -0.55 -14.78
N LYS A 27 -13.63 -1.06 -15.51
CA LYS A 27 -14.97 -0.46 -15.62
C LYS A 27 -14.90 1.04 -15.97
N GLY A 28 -13.98 1.42 -16.86
CA GLY A 28 -13.76 2.80 -17.30
C GLY A 28 -13.06 3.74 -16.32
N ARG A 29 -12.54 3.23 -15.20
CA ARG A 29 -11.86 4.04 -14.16
C ARG A 29 -10.43 4.41 -14.53
N ASP A 30 -9.79 3.58 -15.34
CA ASP A 30 -8.45 3.83 -15.84
C ASP A 30 -8.48 3.89 -17.36
N ARG A 31 -7.67 4.76 -17.96
CA ARG A 31 -7.70 4.98 -19.41
C ARG A 31 -6.72 4.09 -20.14
N SER A 32 -5.47 4.06 -19.70
CA SER A 32 -4.35 3.50 -20.46
C SER A 32 -3.97 2.10 -19.93
N PHE A 33 -2.68 1.81 -19.89
CA PHE A 33 -2.09 0.51 -19.56
C PHE A 33 -2.03 0.20 -18.06
N HIS A 34 -2.67 1.02 -17.22
CA HIS A 34 -2.56 0.92 -15.76
C HIS A 34 -3.47 -0.17 -15.14
N PHE A 35 -4.09 -1.02 -15.96
CA PHE A 35 -4.92 -2.13 -15.49
C PHE A 35 -4.11 -3.41 -15.34
N GLY A 36 -4.61 -4.32 -14.50
CA GLY A 36 -4.09 -5.68 -14.38
C GLY A 36 -5.14 -6.74 -14.69
N THR A 37 -4.69 -7.99 -14.76
CA THR A 37 -5.53 -9.16 -14.89
C THR A 37 -4.78 -10.40 -14.43
N ASN A 38 -5.29 -11.03 -13.37
CA ASN A 38 -4.74 -12.29 -12.87
C ASN A 38 -4.90 -13.45 -13.88
N GLU A 39 -5.97 -13.43 -14.68
CA GLU A 39 -6.25 -14.38 -15.77
C GLU A 39 -5.10 -14.45 -16.77
N HIS A 40 -4.53 -13.30 -17.15
CA HIS A 40 -3.42 -13.21 -18.10
C HIS A 40 -2.05 -13.02 -17.44
N HIS A 41 -1.97 -13.11 -16.11
CA HIS A 41 -0.75 -12.90 -15.33
C HIS A 41 -0.09 -11.54 -15.59
N ILE A 42 -0.89 -10.47 -15.58
CA ILE A 42 -0.44 -9.08 -15.73
C ILE A 42 -0.84 -8.31 -14.48
N VAL A 43 0.11 -7.64 -13.85
CA VAL A 43 -0.12 -6.82 -12.65
C VAL A 43 -0.51 -5.41 -13.07
N GLY A 44 -1.51 -4.84 -12.38
CA GLY A 44 -1.97 -3.48 -12.62
C GLY A 44 -0.95 -2.45 -12.13
N MET A 45 -0.33 -1.73 -13.06
CA MET A 45 0.67 -0.72 -12.73
C MET A 45 0.05 0.63 -12.31
N ILE A 46 0.87 1.50 -11.71
CA ILE A 46 0.53 2.90 -11.45
C ILE A 46 1.46 3.80 -12.27
N SER A 47 1.09 5.06 -12.52
CA SER A 47 1.93 5.99 -13.31
C SER A 47 3.25 6.36 -12.64
N HIS A 48 3.32 6.25 -11.30
CA HIS A 48 4.57 6.46 -10.56
C HIS A 48 5.54 5.35 -10.96
N LEU A 49 6.66 5.72 -11.58
CA LEU A 49 7.70 4.80 -12.03
C LEU A 49 8.49 4.28 -10.82
N GLY A 50 8.89 3.01 -10.83
CA GLY A 50 9.63 2.40 -9.73
C GLY A 50 8.81 1.46 -8.83
N PRO A 51 7.67 1.88 -8.22
CA PRO A 51 6.90 1.08 -7.26
C PRO A 51 6.55 -0.35 -7.65
N GLN A 52 6.37 -0.62 -8.95
CA GLN A 52 6.05 -1.96 -9.46
C GLN A 52 7.20 -2.97 -9.29
N LEU A 53 8.43 -2.48 -9.10
CA LEU A 53 9.61 -3.31 -8.85
C LEU A 53 9.48 -4.02 -7.49
N GLY A 54 9.09 -3.29 -6.43
CA GLY A 54 8.81 -3.89 -5.13
C GLY A 54 7.60 -4.83 -5.16
N VAL A 55 6.58 -4.55 -5.99
CA VAL A 55 5.46 -5.50 -6.18
C VAL A 55 5.94 -6.80 -6.81
N ALA A 56 6.88 -6.72 -7.76
CA ALA A 56 7.47 -7.90 -8.37
C ALA A 56 8.25 -8.75 -7.35
N ASP A 57 8.92 -8.10 -6.40
CA ASP A 57 9.60 -8.77 -5.28
C ASP A 57 8.63 -9.58 -4.43
N GLY A 58 7.45 -9.03 -4.11
CA GLY A 58 6.41 -9.77 -3.38
C GLY A 58 5.94 -11.03 -4.08
N ILE A 59 5.73 -10.96 -5.39
CA ILE A 59 5.33 -12.12 -6.21
C ILE A 59 6.50 -13.13 -6.29
N GLY A 60 7.73 -12.64 -6.47
CA GLY A 60 8.94 -13.47 -6.46
C GLY A 60 9.13 -14.19 -5.12
N LEU A 61 8.91 -13.51 -4.00
CA LEU A 61 8.94 -14.07 -2.65
C LEU A 61 7.87 -15.15 -2.50
N ALA A 62 6.63 -14.92 -2.95
CA ALA A 62 5.59 -15.94 -2.94
C ALA A 62 6.00 -17.19 -3.75
N HIS A 63 6.62 -17.01 -4.92
CA HIS A 63 7.11 -18.12 -5.74
C HIS A 63 8.20 -18.93 -5.04
N LYS A 64 9.13 -18.26 -4.34
CA LYS A 64 10.18 -18.88 -3.54
C LYS A 64 9.61 -19.65 -2.36
N LEU A 65 8.73 -19.02 -1.58
CA LEU A 65 8.08 -19.65 -0.42
C LEU A 65 7.22 -20.86 -0.80
N ASN A 66 6.59 -20.83 -1.97
CA ASN A 66 5.77 -21.93 -2.47
C ASN A 66 6.58 -22.97 -3.27
N ASN A 67 7.90 -22.79 -3.42
CA ASN A 67 8.78 -23.62 -4.24
C ASN A 67 8.20 -23.93 -5.64
N SER A 68 7.62 -22.91 -6.27
CA SER A 68 6.80 -23.09 -7.47
C SER A 68 7.60 -23.20 -8.78
N GLY A 69 8.89 -22.87 -8.76
CA GLY A 69 9.71 -22.72 -9.97
C GLY A 69 9.26 -21.61 -10.92
N LYS A 70 8.28 -20.78 -10.52
CA LYS A 70 7.81 -19.63 -11.29
C LYS A 70 8.72 -18.42 -11.10
N ILE A 71 8.70 -17.53 -12.08
CA ILE A 71 9.49 -16.30 -12.10
C ILE A 71 8.60 -15.09 -12.35
N THR A 72 9.01 -13.95 -11.82
CA THR A 72 8.37 -12.65 -12.09
C THR A 72 9.24 -11.85 -13.05
N ALA A 73 8.65 -11.25 -14.08
CA ALA A 73 9.35 -10.30 -14.95
C ALA A 73 8.75 -8.91 -14.73
N VAL A 74 9.60 -7.92 -14.52
CA VAL A 74 9.21 -6.53 -14.30
C VAL A 74 10.03 -5.62 -15.18
N PHE A 75 9.39 -4.60 -15.74
CA PHE A 75 9.99 -3.71 -16.73
C PHE A 75 10.25 -2.33 -16.13
N SER A 76 11.35 -1.72 -16.52
CA SER A 76 11.65 -0.32 -16.26
C SER A 76 12.28 0.31 -17.50
N GLY A 77 11.95 1.57 -17.79
CA GLY A 77 12.73 2.36 -18.73
C GLY A 77 14.04 2.82 -18.08
N ASP A 78 15.06 3.13 -18.89
CA ASP A 78 16.34 3.62 -18.38
C ASP A 78 16.19 4.86 -17.48
N GLY A 79 15.37 5.83 -17.87
CA GLY A 79 15.10 7.01 -17.03
C GLY A 79 14.38 6.67 -15.71
N GLY A 80 13.50 5.66 -15.70
CA GLY A 80 12.80 5.21 -14.48
C GLY A 80 13.73 4.53 -13.47
N ALA A 81 14.91 4.09 -13.92
CA ALA A 81 15.93 3.52 -13.04
C ALA A 81 16.75 4.56 -12.24
N SER A 82 16.33 5.83 -12.28
CA SER A 82 16.77 6.91 -11.39
C SER A 82 15.93 7.04 -10.11
N GLU A 83 14.76 6.40 -10.06
CA GLU A 83 13.84 6.47 -8.92
C GLU A 83 14.37 5.72 -7.70
N GLY A 84 14.09 6.21 -6.49
CA GLY A 84 14.52 5.56 -5.24
C GLY A 84 14.02 4.11 -5.13
N ASP A 85 12.76 3.87 -5.52
CA ASP A 85 12.13 2.54 -5.58
C ASP A 85 12.94 1.53 -6.40
N PHE A 86 13.62 1.97 -7.46
CA PHE A 86 14.49 1.10 -8.26
C PHE A 86 15.64 0.54 -7.41
N HIS A 87 16.30 1.42 -6.67
CA HIS A 87 17.43 1.06 -5.83
C HIS A 87 17.02 0.17 -4.66
N GLU A 88 15.90 0.48 -4.01
CA GLU A 88 15.37 -0.32 -2.90
C GLU A 88 14.98 -1.72 -3.36
N SER A 89 14.21 -1.84 -4.45
CA SER A 89 13.67 -3.13 -4.91
C SER A 89 14.76 -4.08 -5.38
N LEU A 90 15.71 -3.61 -6.19
CA LEU A 90 16.84 -4.46 -6.63
C LEU A 90 17.66 -4.95 -5.44
N ASN A 91 17.89 -4.11 -4.43
CA ASN A 91 18.60 -4.50 -3.22
C ASN A 91 17.81 -5.55 -2.41
N VAL A 92 16.51 -5.35 -2.21
CA VAL A 92 15.64 -6.33 -1.52
C VAL A 92 15.64 -7.67 -2.25
N ALA A 93 15.47 -7.66 -3.57
CA ALA A 93 15.50 -8.85 -4.39
C ALA A 93 16.81 -9.62 -4.28
N ALA A 94 17.94 -8.90 -4.25
CA ALA A 94 19.26 -9.48 -4.10
C ALA A 94 19.45 -10.11 -2.71
N VAL A 95 19.14 -9.36 -1.66
CA VAL A 95 19.28 -9.81 -0.25
C VAL A 95 18.42 -11.04 0.04
N TRP A 96 17.29 -11.20 -0.65
CA TRP A 96 16.37 -12.32 -0.45
C TRP A 96 16.45 -13.41 -1.52
N ASP A 97 17.40 -13.35 -2.45
CA ASP A 97 17.50 -14.17 -3.67
C ASP A 97 16.14 -14.45 -4.32
N LEU A 98 15.43 -13.38 -4.68
CA LEU A 98 14.10 -13.49 -5.27
C LEU A 98 14.16 -13.83 -6.75
N PRO A 99 13.33 -14.74 -7.27
CA PRO A 99 13.31 -15.14 -8.68
C PRO A 99 12.63 -14.08 -9.57
N VAL A 100 13.25 -12.90 -9.68
CA VAL A 100 12.75 -11.74 -10.42
C VAL A 100 13.73 -11.37 -11.55
N ILE A 101 13.21 -11.19 -12.76
CA ILE A 101 13.95 -10.62 -13.89
C ILE A 101 13.56 -9.15 -14.00
N PHE A 102 14.50 -8.27 -13.67
CA PHE A 102 14.38 -6.83 -13.87
C PHE A 102 14.83 -6.49 -15.28
N ILE A 103 13.91 -6.10 -16.15
CA ILE A 103 14.16 -5.82 -17.56
C ILE A 103 14.25 -4.31 -17.74
N ILE A 104 15.41 -3.83 -18.16
CA ILE A 104 15.64 -2.43 -18.51
C ILE A 104 15.48 -2.26 -20.01
N GLU A 105 14.44 -1.55 -20.42
CA GLU A 105 14.28 -1.06 -21.78
C GLU A 105 15.13 0.19 -21.95
N ASN A 106 16.42 0.00 -22.24
CA ASN A 106 17.37 1.10 -22.39
C ASN A 106 17.18 1.76 -23.75
N ASN A 107 16.32 2.76 -23.80
CA ASN A 107 15.93 3.45 -25.03
C ASN A 107 16.67 4.79 -25.25
N GLY A 108 17.54 5.17 -24.32
CA GLY A 108 18.39 6.35 -24.39
C GLY A 108 17.78 7.65 -23.84
N TYR A 109 16.48 7.67 -23.50
CA TYR A 109 15.77 8.91 -23.14
C TYR A 109 14.60 8.70 -22.15
N GLY A 110 14.68 9.38 -21.00
CA GLY A 110 13.52 9.61 -20.12
C GLY A 110 12.73 10.83 -20.59
N LEU A 111 11.57 10.63 -21.23
CA LEU A 111 10.81 11.69 -21.92
C LEU A 111 11.68 12.42 -22.96
N SER A 112 12.30 13.55 -22.59
CA SER A 112 13.23 14.33 -23.42
C SER A 112 14.65 14.36 -22.87
N THR A 113 14.84 13.87 -21.64
CA THR A 113 16.13 13.90 -20.93
C THR A 113 16.96 12.68 -21.36
N PRO A 114 18.14 12.88 -21.96
CA PRO A 114 19.00 11.78 -22.37
C PRO A 114 19.57 11.02 -21.16
N SER A 115 19.89 9.73 -21.33
CA SER A 115 20.35 8.86 -20.23
C SER A 115 21.57 9.41 -19.47
N ASN A 116 22.47 10.14 -20.15
CA ASN A 116 23.67 10.73 -19.54
C ASN A 116 23.39 11.88 -18.55
N GLU A 117 22.16 12.39 -18.53
CA GLU A 117 21.63 13.33 -17.53
C GLU A 117 20.81 12.63 -16.43
N GLN A 118 20.42 11.37 -16.64
CA GLN A 118 19.70 10.55 -15.65
C GLN A 118 20.68 9.83 -14.71
N PHE A 119 21.74 9.27 -15.27
CA PHE A 119 22.74 8.49 -14.52
C PHE A 119 24.11 8.54 -15.21
N ARG A 120 25.15 8.10 -14.48
CA ARG A 120 26.55 8.16 -14.93
C ARG A 120 27.15 6.80 -15.26
N CYS A 121 26.51 5.69 -14.87
CA CYS A 121 26.95 4.37 -15.29
C CYS A 121 26.87 4.25 -16.81
N LYS A 122 27.83 3.54 -17.42
CA LYS A 122 27.84 3.35 -18.86
C LYS A 122 26.76 2.37 -19.28
N GLN A 123 26.55 1.33 -18.48
CA GLN A 123 25.60 0.24 -18.74
C GLN A 123 24.95 -0.19 -17.43
N PHE A 124 23.73 -0.72 -17.49
CA PHE A 124 23.02 -1.19 -16.30
C PHE A 124 23.64 -2.45 -15.70
N ILE A 125 24.34 -3.26 -16.49
CA ILE A 125 25.12 -4.39 -15.96
C ILE A 125 26.19 -3.94 -14.95
N ASP A 126 26.68 -2.70 -15.03
CA ASP A 126 27.59 -2.13 -14.03
C ASP A 126 26.85 -1.87 -12.70
N LYS A 127 25.58 -1.46 -12.75
CA LYS A 127 24.74 -1.30 -11.54
C LYS A 127 24.45 -2.65 -10.90
N ALA A 128 24.23 -3.71 -11.67
CA ALA A 128 23.97 -5.05 -11.15
C ALA A 128 25.05 -5.52 -10.16
N ILE A 129 26.32 -5.25 -10.49
CA ILE A 129 27.48 -5.56 -9.63
C ILE A 129 27.33 -4.90 -8.25
N GLY A 130 26.88 -3.64 -8.21
CA GLY A 130 26.68 -2.89 -6.97
C GLY A 130 25.64 -3.48 -6.03
N TYR A 131 24.68 -4.24 -6.55
CA TYR A 131 23.68 -4.97 -5.77
C TYR A 131 24.08 -6.42 -5.46
N GLY A 132 25.21 -6.90 -5.98
CA GLY A 132 25.56 -8.32 -5.92
C GLY A 132 24.67 -9.19 -6.81
N MET A 133 24.11 -8.62 -7.88
CA MET A 133 23.20 -9.29 -8.81
C MET A 133 23.89 -9.66 -10.12
N GLU A 134 23.37 -10.68 -10.80
CA GLU A 134 23.76 -10.97 -12.18
C GLU A 134 23.21 -9.90 -13.12
N GLY A 135 24.09 -9.31 -13.94
CA GLY A 135 23.73 -8.41 -15.03
C GLY A 135 23.93 -9.09 -16.38
N VAL A 136 22.91 -9.05 -17.24
CA VAL A 136 22.97 -9.53 -18.62
C VAL A 136 22.59 -8.38 -19.54
N GLN A 137 23.42 -8.11 -20.55
CA GLN A 137 23.09 -7.15 -21.61
C GLN A 137 22.87 -7.90 -22.92
N VAL A 138 21.86 -7.46 -23.68
CA VAL A 138 21.57 -7.97 -25.02
C VAL A 138 21.30 -6.82 -25.99
N ASP A 139 21.49 -7.08 -27.29
CA ASP A 139 20.88 -6.25 -28.32
C ASP A 139 19.35 -6.42 -28.25
N GLY A 140 18.68 -5.41 -27.70
CA GLY A 140 17.22 -5.42 -27.51
C GLY A 140 16.44 -5.41 -28.83
N ASN A 141 17.08 -5.04 -29.94
CA ASN A 141 16.46 -5.10 -31.27
C ASN A 141 16.72 -6.45 -31.98
N ASN A 142 17.50 -7.36 -31.39
CA ASN A 142 17.68 -8.72 -31.88
C ASN A 142 16.73 -9.68 -31.17
N ILE A 143 15.60 -9.99 -31.82
CA ILE A 143 14.53 -10.83 -31.25
C ILE A 143 15.03 -12.21 -30.78
N LEU A 144 15.94 -12.84 -31.53
CA LEU A 144 16.47 -14.16 -31.18
C LEU A 144 17.38 -14.11 -29.96
N GLU A 145 18.20 -13.07 -29.85
CA GLU A 145 19.10 -12.87 -28.72
C GLU A 145 18.32 -12.61 -27.43
N VAL A 146 17.31 -11.73 -27.48
CA VAL A 146 16.40 -11.47 -26.36
C VAL A 146 15.68 -12.76 -25.94
N TYR A 147 15.12 -13.50 -26.90
CA TYR A 147 14.42 -14.76 -26.62
C TYR A 147 15.33 -15.79 -25.94
N GLN A 148 16.54 -16.00 -26.48
CA GLN A 148 17.51 -16.96 -25.94
C GLN A 148 17.99 -16.55 -24.55
N ALA A 149 18.27 -15.26 -24.33
CA ALA A 149 18.70 -14.74 -23.03
C ALA A 149 17.60 -14.95 -21.98
N VAL A 150 16.36 -14.53 -22.25
CA VAL A 150 15.24 -14.70 -21.31
C VAL A 150 14.96 -16.18 -21.05
N ALA A 151 14.99 -17.05 -22.08
CA ALA A 151 14.78 -18.49 -21.92
C ALA A 151 15.86 -19.14 -21.05
N LYS A 152 17.13 -18.76 -21.25
CA LYS A 152 18.26 -19.24 -20.45
C LYS A 152 18.15 -18.78 -19.00
N ILE A 153 17.92 -17.48 -18.77
CA ILE A 153 17.76 -16.88 -17.45
C ILE A 153 16.61 -17.56 -16.71
N LYS A 154 15.43 -17.67 -17.35
CA LYS A 154 14.26 -18.33 -16.77
C LYS A 154 14.57 -19.76 -16.31
N LYS A 155 15.21 -20.55 -17.18
CA LYS A 155 15.55 -21.94 -16.87
C LYS A 155 16.42 -22.00 -15.61
N ASP A 156 17.46 -21.19 -15.56
CA ASP A 156 18.41 -21.22 -14.45
C ASP A 156 17.81 -20.66 -13.14
N ILE A 157 17.09 -19.54 -13.17
CA ILE A 157 16.43 -18.98 -11.97
C ILE A 157 15.37 -19.95 -11.41
N SER A 158 14.71 -20.74 -12.25
CA SER A 158 13.71 -21.71 -11.78
C SER A 158 14.32 -22.85 -10.95
N GLU A 159 15.61 -23.15 -11.13
CA GLU A 159 16.38 -24.15 -10.38
C GLU A 159 17.18 -23.50 -9.24
N ASN A 160 17.71 -22.30 -9.47
CA ASN A 160 18.57 -21.53 -8.57
C ASN A 160 17.99 -20.11 -8.38
N PRO A 161 16.98 -19.93 -7.51
CA PRO A 161 16.29 -18.65 -7.33
C PRO A 161 17.27 -17.53 -6.96
N ARG A 162 17.27 -16.48 -7.78
CA ARG A 162 18.03 -15.24 -7.60
C ARG A 162 17.48 -14.18 -8.55
N PRO A 163 17.72 -12.90 -8.31
CA PRO A 163 17.29 -11.87 -9.24
C PRO A 163 18.33 -11.68 -10.36
N VAL A 164 17.86 -11.25 -11.52
CA VAL A 164 18.73 -10.93 -12.68
C VAL A 164 18.32 -9.59 -13.26
N LEU A 165 19.30 -8.73 -13.52
CA LEU A 165 19.13 -7.48 -14.25
C LEU A 165 19.44 -7.69 -15.72
N LEU A 166 18.40 -7.67 -16.57
CA LEU A 166 18.50 -7.80 -18.01
C LEU A 166 18.39 -6.42 -18.67
N GLU A 167 19.48 -5.93 -19.25
CA GLU A 167 19.51 -4.69 -20.02
C GLU A 167 19.31 -4.97 -21.51
N CYS A 168 18.17 -4.52 -22.04
CA CYS A 168 17.86 -4.58 -23.47
C CYS A 168 18.24 -3.25 -24.12
N MET A 169 19.33 -3.23 -24.89
CA MET A 169 19.77 -2.04 -25.62
C MET A 169 18.83 -1.78 -26.80
N THR A 170 18.09 -0.69 -26.78
CA THR A 170 17.11 -0.34 -27.82
C THR A 170 17.03 1.18 -28.01
N PHE A 171 16.06 1.66 -28.79
CA PHE A 171 15.86 3.09 -29.00
C PHE A 171 14.42 3.44 -29.32
N ARG A 172 13.95 4.57 -28.78
CA ARG A 172 12.59 5.05 -29.03
C ARG A 172 12.54 5.89 -30.30
N MET A 173 12.06 5.29 -31.39
CA MET A 173 11.94 5.93 -32.72
C MET A 173 10.83 6.99 -32.82
N ARG A 174 9.92 7.03 -31.84
CA ARG A 174 8.81 8.00 -31.74
C ARG A 174 8.96 8.87 -30.48
N GLY A 175 8.07 9.84 -30.32
CA GLY A 175 7.98 10.64 -29.11
C GLY A 175 7.70 9.79 -27.87
N HIS A 176 7.78 10.39 -26.68
CA HIS A 176 7.45 9.71 -25.42
C HIS A 176 6.01 9.20 -25.40
N GLU A 177 5.11 10.01 -25.93
CA GLU A 177 3.79 9.62 -26.37
C GLU A 177 3.68 9.83 -27.89
N GLU A 178 2.78 9.11 -28.56
CA GLU A 178 2.62 9.17 -30.03
C GLU A 178 2.31 10.58 -30.55
N ALA A 179 1.65 11.42 -29.73
CA ALA A 179 1.36 12.81 -30.07
C ALA A 179 2.58 13.76 -29.91
N SER A 180 3.63 13.32 -29.21
CA SER A 180 4.81 14.14 -28.94
C SER A 180 5.85 14.04 -30.06
N GLY A 181 6.54 15.15 -30.31
CA GLY A 181 7.62 15.20 -31.31
C GLY A 181 8.96 14.66 -30.79
N THR A 182 9.91 14.49 -31.71
CA THR A 182 11.27 13.96 -31.44
C THR A 182 12.37 15.02 -31.63
N LYS A 183 12.03 16.31 -31.60
CA LYS A 183 12.95 17.42 -31.94
C LYS A 183 14.22 17.50 -31.07
N TYR A 184 14.18 16.95 -29.85
CA TYR A 184 15.32 16.91 -28.92
C TYR A 184 16.30 15.76 -29.21
N VAL A 185 15.94 14.83 -30.11
CA VAL A 185 16.79 13.72 -30.51
C VAL A 185 17.60 14.12 -31.75
N PRO A 186 18.94 13.97 -31.74
CA PRO A 186 19.76 14.19 -32.93
C PRO A 186 19.31 13.33 -34.12
N LYS A 187 19.29 13.91 -35.32
CA LYS A 187 18.82 13.21 -36.52
C LYS A 187 19.71 12.03 -36.88
N GLU A 188 21.01 12.20 -36.71
CA GLU A 188 22.02 11.17 -37.00
C GLU A 188 21.80 9.93 -36.12
N LEU A 189 21.36 10.13 -34.87
CA LEU A 189 21.04 9.04 -33.96
C LEU A 189 19.77 8.29 -34.40
N MET A 190 18.74 9.02 -34.84
CA MET A 190 17.53 8.42 -35.41
C MET A 190 17.85 7.59 -36.66
N GLU A 191 18.67 8.12 -37.58
CA GLU A 191 19.09 7.42 -38.79
C GLU A 191 19.87 6.15 -38.46
N GLN A 192 20.77 6.20 -37.47
CA GLN A 192 21.52 5.03 -37.01
C GLN A 192 20.60 3.93 -36.46
N TRP A 193 19.61 4.29 -35.64
CA TRP A 193 18.71 3.31 -35.03
C TRP A 193 17.61 2.81 -35.97
N ALA A 194 17.22 3.60 -36.98
CA ALA A 194 16.31 3.15 -38.03
C ALA A 194 16.85 1.93 -38.79
N LEU A 195 18.17 1.88 -39.03
CA LEU A 195 18.83 0.71 -39.65
C LEU A 195 18.79 -0.55 -38.77
N LYS A 196 18.44 -0.40 -37.48
CA LYS A 196 18.36 -1.48 -36.50
C LYS A 196 16.92 -1.84 -36.16
N ASP A 197 15.95 -1.52 -37.02
CA ASP A 197 14.55 -1.85 -36.74
C ASP A 197 14.38 -3.37 -36.48
N PRO A 198 13.83 -3.78 -35.33
CA PRO A 198 13.76 -5.19 -34.96
C PRO A 198 12.82 -6.00 -35.85
N VAL A 199 11.79 -5.37 -36.42
CA VAL A 199 10.81 -6.03 -37.27
C VAL A 199 11.42 -6.26 -38.65
N GLU A 200 11.97 -5.22 -39.28
CA GLU A 200 12.59 -5.33 -40.60
C GLU A 200 13.78 -6.30 -40.59
N ASN A 201 14.64 -6.23 -39.57
CA ASN A 201 15.79 -7.12 -39.44
C ASN A 201 15.37 -8.59 -39.27
N TYR A 202 14.36 -8.86 -38.43
CA TYR A 202 13.89 -10.22 -38.24
C TYR A 202 13.13 -10.75 -39.47
N GLN A 203 12.39 -9.90 -40.17
CA GLN A 203 11.80 -10.27 -41.47
C GLN A 203 12.86 -10.64 -42.49
N ALA A 204 13.94 -9.84 -42.60
CA ALA A 204 15.04 -10.13 -43.51
C ALA A 204 15.72 -11.47 -43.17
N PHE A 205 15.96 -11.73 -41.88
CA PHE A 205 16.49 -13.00 -41.40
C PHE A 205 15.56 -14.19 -41.74
N LEU A 206 14.26 -14.08 -41.45
CA LEU A 206 13.32 -15.16 -41.76
C LEU A 206 13.21 -15.42 -43.27
N ARG A 207 13.37 -14.39 -44.12
CA ARG A 207 13.44 -14.55 -45.57
C ARG A 207 14.72 -15.25 -46.00
N SER A 208 15.88 -14.91 -45.41
CA SER A 208 17.15 -15.59 -45.73
C SER A 208 17.14 -17.06 -45.31
N GLU A 209 16.46 -17.39 -44.22
CA GLU A 209 16.25 -18.79 -43.77
C GLU A 209 15.13 -19.52 -44.53
N GLY A 210 14.43 -18.85 -45.45
CA GLY A 210 13.32 -19.43 -46.21
C GLY A 210 12.05 -19.71 -45.41
N VAL A 211 11.92 -19.13 -44.21
CA VAL A 211 10.76 -19.29 -43.32
C VAL A 211 9.63 -18.32 -43.68
N LEU A 212 9.98 -17.09 -44.06
CA LEU A 212 9.01 -16.05 -44.42
C LEU A 212 8.98 -15.83 -45.94
N THR A 213 7.82 -16.00 -46.55
CA THR A 213 7.54 -15.63 -47.95
C THR A 213 6.70 -14.35 -48.00
N GLU A 214 6.68 -13.66 -49.14
CA GLU A 214 5.83 -12.47 -49.34
C GLU A 214 4.34 -12.80 -49.18
N GLU A 215 3.93 -13.99 -49.64
CA GLU A 215 2.56 -14.48 -49.49
C GLU A 215 2.21 -14.65 -48.01
N LEU A 216 3.07 -15.33 -47.24
CA LEU A 216 2.85 -15.55 -45.81
C LEU A 216 2.82 -14.23 -45.03
N GLU A 217 3.73 -13.30 -45.32
CA GLU A 217 3.74 -11.98 -44.70
C GLU A 217 2.44 -11.22 -44.96
N THR A 218 1.96 -11.24 -46.20
CA THR A 218 0.71 -10.59 -46.59
C THR A 218 -0.48 -11.21 -45.86
N GLN A 219 -0.55 -12.55 -45.78
CA GLN A 219 -1.58 -13.26 -45.04
C GLN A 219 -1.58 -12.90 -43.55
N ILE A 220 -0.40 -12.85 -42.92
CA ILE A 220 -0.26 -12.46 -41.50
C ILE A 220 -0.76 -11.03 -41.28
N LYS A 221 -0.33 -10.07 -42.11
CA LYS A 221 -0.74 -8.67 -42.01
C LYS A 221 -2.24 -8.50 -42.20
N GLN A 222 -2.83 -9.18 -43.18
CA GLN A 222 -4.27 -9.15 -43.43
C GLN A 222 -5.06 -9.72 -42.25
N LYS A 223 -4.63 -10.86 -41.70
CA LYS A 223 -5.26 -11.48 -40.53
C LYS A 223 -5.25 -10.53 -39.32
N ILE A 224 -4.09 -9.96 -38.98
CA ILE A 224 -3.95 -9.03 -37.84
C ILE A 224 -4.79 -7.77 -38.05
N THR A 225 -4.79 -7.22 -39.28
CA THR A 225 -5.61 -6.05 -39.62
C THR A 225 -7.09 -6.34 -39.43
N GLN A 226 -7.57 -7.50 -39.89
CA GLN A 226 -8.95 -7.91 -39.71
C GLN A 226 -9.31 -8.09 -38.23
N GLU A 227 -8.42 -8.71 -37.44
CA GLU A 227 -8.60 -8.90 -36.00
C GLU A 227 -8.72 -7.56 -35.26
N ILE A 228 -7.86 -6.60 -35.59
CA ILE A 228 -7.90 -5.23 -35.06
C ILE A 228 -9.23 -4.56 -35.42
N SER A 229 -9.64 -4.59 -36.69
CA SER A 229 -10.89 -3.96 -37.14
C SER A 229 -12.11 -4.55 -36.43
N VAL A 230 -12.21 -5.88 -36.37
CA VAL A 230 -13.32 -6.57 -35.69
C VAL A 230 -13.32 -6.26 -34.18
N GLY A 231 -12.15 -6.26 -33.54
CA GLY A 231 -12.04 -5.93 -32.12
C GLY A 231 -12.48 -4.50 -31.82
N LEU A 232 -12.06 -3.56 -32.66
CA LEU A 232 -12.37 -2.14 -32.53
C LEU A 232 -13.87 -1.87 -32.76
N GLU A 233 -14.47 -2.45 -33.80
CA GLU A 233 -15.90 -2.35 -34.08
C GLU A 233 -16.76 -2.86 -32.92
N LYS A 234 -16.37 -3.99 -32.32
CA LYS A 234 -17.05 -4.55 -31.13
C LYS A 234 -17.01 -3.58 -29.95
N ALA A 235 -15.85 -2.99 -29.66
CA ALA A 235 -15.72 -2.03 -28.55
C ALA A 235 -16.51 -0.74 -28.81
N PHE A 236 -16.51 -0.22 -30.04
CA PHE A 236 -17.30 0.96 -30.41
C PHE A 236 -18.81 0.73 -30.29
N ALA A 237 -19.27 -0.49 -30.54
CA ALA A 237 -20.68 -0.85 -30.41
C ALA A 237 -21.16 -0.97 -28.95
N GLU A 238 -20.25 -0.99 -27.97
CA GLU A 238 -20.61 -1.03 -26.55
C GLU A 238 -21.19 0.31 -26.08
N GLU A 239 -22.24 0.25 -25.26
CA GLU A 239 -22.82 1.45 -24.63
C GLU A 239 -21.80 2.18 -23.75
N GLU A 240 -22.04 3.47 -23.54
CA GLU A 240 -21.27 4.22 -22.54
C GLU A 240 -21.62 3.75 -21.12
N ILE A 241 -20.63 3.78 -20.24
CA ILE A 241 -20.83 3.47 -18.82
C ILE A 241 -21.76 4.52 -18.22
N LYS A 242 -22.76 4.05 -17.47
CA LYS A 242 -23.65 4.91 -16.70
C LYS A 242 -23.17 4.94 -15.25
N PHE A 243 -22.99 6.14 -14.72
CA PHE A 243 -22.63 6.33 -13.32
C PHE A 243 -23.67 5.68 -12.40
N ASN A 244 -23.20 4.97 -11.38
CA ASN A 244 -24.01 4.40 -10.32
C ASN A 244 -23.26 4.52 -9.00
N LEU A 245 -23.85 5.27 -8.04
CA LEU A 245 -23.19 5.57 -6.77
C LEU A 245 -22.89 4.32 -5.94
N GLU A 246 -23.82 3.36 -5.88
CA GLU A 246 -23.65 2.12 -5.11
C GLU A 246 -22.48 1.29 -5.63
N ASN A 247 -22.29 1.21 -6.95
CA ASN A 247 -21.15 0.52 -7.56
C ASN A 247 -19.83 1.23 -7.27
N GLU A 248 -19.78 2.56 -7.39
CA GLU A 248 -18.54 3.32 -7.19
C GLU A 248 -18.08 3.27 -5.73
N VAL A 249 -19.01 3.36 -4.78
CA VAL A 249 -18.69 3.22 -3.34
C VAL A 249 -18.42 1.76 -2.97
N GLY A 250 -19.22 0.82 -3.47
CA GLY A 250 -19.11 -0.61 -3.16
C GLY A 250 -17.85 -1.28 -3.72
N ASP A 251 -17.28 -0.77 -4.81
CA ASP A 251 -16.06 -1.30 -5.41
C ASP A 251 -14.78 -0.76 -4.76
N VAL A 252 -14.84 0.18 -3.81
CA VAL A 252 -13.65 0.72 -3.14
C VAL A 252 -12.85 -0.39 -2.44
N PHE A 253 -13.57 -1.30 -1.77
CA PHE A 253 -13.00 -2.41 -1.03
C PHE A 253 -13.44 -3.76 -1.60
N MET A 254 -12.60 -4.77 -1.43
CA MET A 254 -13.03 -6.15 -1.61
C MET A 254 -14.14 -6.46 -0.59
N PRO A 255 -15.30 -6.98 -1.02
CA PRO A 255 -16.38 -7.31 -0.11
C PRO A 255 -15.93 -8.27 0.98
N TYR A 256 -16.17 -7.87 2.23
CA TYR A 256 -15.86 -8.65 3.41
C TYR A 256 -16.99 -8.53 4.42
N LYS A 257 -17.38 -9.65 5.01
CA LYS A 257 -18.38 -9.71 6.08
C LYS A 257 -17.68 -10.19 7.34
N HIS A 258 -17.70 -9.35 8.37
CA HIS A 258 -17.17 -9.71 9.67
C HIS A 258 -17.87 -10.95 10.24
N VAL A 259 -17.08 -11.89 10.75
CA VAL A 259 -17.56 -13.09 11.44
C VAL A 259 -17.09 -13.02 12.88
N SER A 260 -17.99 -12.65 13.78
CA SER A 260 -17.65 -12.48 15.19
C SER A 260 -17.17 -13.80 15.81
N VAL A 261 -16.03 -13.73 16.48
CA VAL A 261 -15.48 -14.79 17.31
C VAL A 261 -15.46 -14.27 18.74
N SER A 262 -16.35 -14.81 19.57
CA SER A 262 -16.48 -14.39 20.96
C SER A 262 -15.22 -14.71 21.78
N PRO A 263 -14.84 -13.84 22.72
CA PRO A 263 -13.72 -14.11 23.61
C PRO A 263 -13.98 -15.31 24.52
N GLY A 264 -12.91 -16.05 24.84
CA GLY A 264 -12.95 -17.10 25.86
C GLY A 264 -13.24 -16.56 27.26
N SER A 265 -13.60 -17.46 28.19
CA SER A 265 -13.86 -17.08 29.58
C SER A 265 -12.60 -16.85 30.41
N THR A 266 -11.47 -17.46 30.03
CA THR A 266 -10.17 -17.27 30.70
C THR A 266 -9.54 -15.96 30.24
N LYS A 267 -9.04 -15.18 31.19
CA LYS A 267 -8.35 -13.92 30.96
C LYS A 267 -7.00 -13.91 31.67
N GLN A 268 -6.09 -13.10 31.14
CA GLN A 268 -4.80 -12.82 31.76
C GLN A 268 -4.51 -11.32 31.69
N GLU A 269 -3.89 -10.78 32.75
CA GLU A 269 -3.44 -9.39 32.77
C GLU A 269 -2.33 -9.21 31.73
N MET A 270 -2.57 -8.36 30.73
CA MET A 270 -1.60 -8.01 29.70
C MET A 270 -1.41 -6.50 29.64
N ARG A 271 -0.18 -6.05 29.36
CA ARG A 271 0.04 -4.68 28.88
C ARG A 271 -0.37 -4.58 27.41
N LEU A 272 -0.60 -3.37 26.90
CA LEU A 272 -0.97 -3.15 25.50
C LEU A 272 0.01 -3.82 24.53
N ILE A 273 1.32 -3.71 24.80
CA ILE A 273 2.36 -4.33 23.97
C ILE A 273 2.27 -5.86 23.95
N ASP A 274 1.94 -6.48 25.08
CA ASP A 274 1.84 -7.94 25.21
C ASP A 274 0.60 -8.44 24.46
N ALA A 275 -0.50 -7.68 24.49
CA ALA A 275 -1.74 -8.03 23.77
C ALA A 275 -1.58 -7.91 22.24
N ILE A 276 -0.82 -6.92 21.76
CA ILE A 276 -0.46 -6.81 20.33
C ILE A 276 0.42 -8.01 19.92
N SER A 277 1.43 -8.37 20.72
CA SER A 277 2.26 -9.56 20.49
C SER A 277 1.41 -10.83 20.44
N ASP A 278 0.49 -11.01 21.40
CA ASP A 278 -0.40 -12.16 21.44
C ASP A 278 -1.35 -12.20 20.24
N GLY A 279 -1.93 -11.06 19.83
CA GLY A 279 -2.75 -10.94 18.64
C GLY A 279 -2.03 -11.35 17.35
N LEU A 280 -0.78 -10.91 17.16
CA LEU A 280 0.05 -11.36 16.04
C LEU A 280 0.31 -12.87 16.09
N ARG A 281 0.62 -13.39 17.28
CA ARG A 281 0.92 -14.81 17.47
C ARG A 281 -0.29 -15.68 17.14
N GLU A 282 -1.48 -15.30 17.60
CA GLU A 282 -2.74 -15.99 17.29
C GLU A 282 -3.08 -15.90 15.80
N SER A 283 -2.89 -14.74 15.17
CA SER A 283 -3.06 -14.59 13.72
C SER A 283 -2.08 -15.45 12.91
N MET A 284 -0.80 -15.51 13.29
CA MET A 284 0.17 -16.37 12.60
C MET A 284 -0.10 -17.86 12.76
N LYS A 285 -0.72 -18.29 13.87
CA LYS A 285 -1.22 -19.66 14.05
C LYS A 285 -2.40 -19.94 13.13
N LYS A 286 -3.35 -19.01 13.02
CA LYS A 286 -4.54 -19.17 12.16
C LYS A 286 -4.23 -19.09 10.67
N PHE A 287 -3.35 -18.18 10.27
CA PHE A 287 -3.01 -17.89 8.89
C PHE A 287 -1.59 -18.41 8.57
N PRO A 288 -1.43 -19.66 8.11
CA PRO A 288 -0.11 -20.24 7.85
C PRO A 288 0.64 -19.55 6.71
N ASP A 289 -0.05 -18.79 5.87
CA ASP A 289 0.46 -18.03 4.74
C ASP A 289 0.87 -16.60 5.10
N LEU A 290 0.50 -16.09 6.29
CA LEU A 290 0.87 -14.76 6.78
C LEU A 290 2.39 -14.62 6.94
N VAL A 291 2.93 -13.61 6.27
CA VAL A 291 4.35 -13.19 6.34
C VAL A 291 4.45 -11.83 7.03
N LEU A 292 5.27 -11.77 8.08
CA LEU A 292 5.63 -10.53 8.78
C LEU A 292 6.95 -10.00 8.22
N MET A 293 6.99 -8.72 7.88
CA MET A 293 8.17 -8.02 7.37
C MET A 293 8.36 -6.72 8.16
N GLY A 294 9.60 -6.39 8.50
CA GLY A 294 9.93 -5.14 9.17
C GLY A 294 11.41 -5.07 9.52
N GLN A 295 11.86 -3.91 9.93
CA GLN A 295 13.24 -3.72 10.38
C GLN A 295 13.40 -4.31 11.79
N ASP A 296 14.39 -5.19 11.96
CA ASP A 296 14.73 -5.85 13.23
C ASP A 296 13.65 -6.76 13.85
N ILE A 297 12.56 -7.08 13.15
CA ILE A 297 11.45 -7.87 13.70
C ILE A 297 11.73 -9.37 13.84
N ALA A 298 12.79 -9.88 13.21
CA ALA A 298 13.13 -11.30 13.26
C ALA A 298 13.91 -11.62 14.55
N ASP A 299 15.22 -11.86 14.47
CA ASP A 299 16.02 -12.33 15.60
C ASP A 299 16.03 -11.35 16.80
N TYR A 300 15.83 -10.04 16.55
CA TYR A 300 15.77 -9.03 17.61
C TYR A 300 14.35 -8.80 18.15
N GLY A 301 13.30 -9.20 17.45
CA GLY A 301 11.90 -9.05 17.90
C GLY A 301 11.29 -7.64 17.75
N GLY A 302 11.93 -6.76 16.98
CA GLY A 302 11.52 -5.38 16.75
C GLY A 302 12.01 -4.42 17.84
N VAL A 303 11.98 -3.11 17.56
CA VAL A 303 12.46 -2.06 18.49
C VAL A 303 11.78 -2.15 19.86
N PHE A 304 10.51 -2.54 19.88
CA PHE A 304 9.73 -2.67 21.10
C PHE A 304 9.63 -4.09 21.66
N LYS A 305 10.22 -5.10 20.99
CA LYS A 305 10.16 -6.53 21.36
C LYS A 305 8.81 -7.22 21.16
N ILE A 306 7.96 -6.70 20.27
CA ILE A 306 6.63 -7.27 20.01
C ILE A 306 6.71 -8.65 19.34
N THR A 307 7.67 -8.88 18.45
CA THR A 307 7.83 -10.15 17.73
C THR A 307 8.94 -11.03 18.32
N GLU A 308 9.36 -10.77 19.56
CA GLU A 308 10.37 -11.60 20.24
C GLU A 308 9.90 -13.06 20.33
N GLY A 309 10.76 -14.00 19.96
CA GLY A 309 10.45 -15.44 19.94
C GLY A 309 9.62 -15.91 18.73
N PHE A 310 9.33 -15.04 17.76
CA PHE A 310 8.49 -15.41 16.60
C PHE A 310 9.26 -16.22 15.56
N VAL A 311 10.56 -15.98 15.39
CA VAL A 311 11.39 -16.75 14.46
C VAL A 311 11.46 -18.22 14.89
N GLU A 312 11.61 -18.47 16.19
CA GLU A 312 11.62 -19.82 16.77
C GLU A 312 10.26 -20.51 16.59
N ALA A 313 9.17 -19.76 16.69
CA ALA A 313 7.82 -20.28 16.57
C ALA A 313 7.36 -20.52 15.13
N PHE A 314 7.76 -19.66 14.18
CA PHE A 314 7.17 -19.60 12.83
C PHE A 314 8.19 -19.67 11.68
N GLY A 315 9.48 -19.55 11.98
CA GLY A 315 10.58 -19.61 11.01
C GLY A 315 10.89 -18.27 10.33
N LYS A 316 12.15 -18.13 9.87
CA LYS A 316 12.64 -16.93 9.17
C LYS A 316 11.96 -16.66 7.83
N ASP A 317 11.31 -17.66 7.25
CA ASP A 317 10.56 -17.47 6.01
C ASP A 317 9.27 -16.67 6.21
N ARG A 318 8.70 -16.70 7.43
CA ARG A 318 7.47 -16.00 7.78
C ARG A 318 7.69 -14.78 8.67
N VAL A 319 8.87 -14.62 9.26
CA VAL A 319 9.24 -13.46 10.10
C VAL A 319 10.56 -12.94 9.59
N ARG A 320 10.52 -11.87 8.79
CA ARG A 320 11.63 -11.41 7.97
C ARG A 320 12.12 -10.04 8.40
N ASN A 321 13.43 -9.96 8.67
CA ASN A 321 14.11 -8.67 8.67
C ASN A 321 14.16 -8.11 7.26
N THR A 322 13.85 -6.83 7.13
CA THR A 322 13.96 -6.09 5.88
C THR A 322 15.27 -5.31 5.84
N PRO A 323 15.82 -5.02 4.65
CA PRO A 323 16.75 -3.91 4.49
C PRO A 323 16.14 -2.58 5.02
N LEU A 324 17.00 -1.59 5.23
CA LEU A 324 16.59 -0.24 5.66
C LEU A 324 15.98 0.54 4.49
N CYS A 325 14.77 0.13 4.12
CA CYS A 325 13.95 0.75 3.09
C CYS A 325 12.47 0.43 3.36
N GLU A 326 11.59 1.36 3.04
CA GLU A 326 10.16 1.26 3.33
C GLU A 326 9.35 0.98 2.07
N SER A 327 9.64 1.65 0.95
CA SER A 327 8.79 1.60 -0.25
C SER A 327 8.81 0.23 -0.90
N ALA A 328 10.00 -0.35 -1.12
CA ALA A 328 10.10 -1.70 -1.71
C ALA A 328 9.40 -2.77 -0.85
N ILE A 329 9.43 -2.64 0.47
CA ILE A 329 8.81 -3.60 1.40
C ILE A 329 7.29 -3.50 1.38
N ILE A 330 6.73 -2.29 1.35
CA ILE A 330 5.29 -2.11 1.21
C ILE A 330 4.82 -2.58 -0.18
N GLY A 331 5.61 -2.34 -1.23
CA GLY A 331 5.37 -2.93 -2.55
C GLY A 331 5.37 -4.47 -2.50
N THR A 332 6.34 -5.06 -1.81
CA THR A 332 6.44 -6.51 -1.61
C THR A 332 5.19 -7.07 -0.94
N ALA A 333 4.64 -6.36 0.05
CA ALA A 333 3.39 -6.74 0.72
C ALA A 333 2.22 -6.86 -0.27
N LEU A 334 2.08 -5.91 -1.20
CA LEU A 334 1.08 -6.00 -2.27
C LEU A 334 1.34 -7.18 -3.22
N GLY A 335 2.60 -7.44 -3.57
CA GLY A 335 2.96 -8.58 -4.43
C GLY A 335 2.63 -9.94 -3.80
N LEU A 336 2.81 -10.06 -2.48
CA LEU A 336 2.36 -11.23 -1.71
C LEU A 336 0.83 -11.38 -1.79
N SER A 337 0.08 -10.28 -1.61
CA SER A 337 -1.39 -10.26 -1.75
C SER A 337 -1.87 -10.71 -3.13
N ILE A 338 -1.25 -10.22 -4.20
CA ILE A 338 -1.52 -10.66 -5.58
C ILE A 338 -1.32 -12.18 -5.74
N SER A 339 -0.36 -12.73 -5.00
CA SER A 339 -0.07 -14.17 -4.99
C SER A 339 -0.91 -14.97 -3.97
N GLY A 340 -1.93 -14.35 -3.37
CA GLY A 340 -2.85 -14.99 -2.44
C GLY A 340 -2.28 -15.21 -1.03
N ARG A 341 -1.30 -14.41 -0.61
CA ARG A 341 -0.71 -14.46 0.73
C ARG A 341 -1.03 -13.20 1.53
N LYS A 342 -1.32 -13.36 2.81
CA LYS A 342 -1.44 -12.25 3.76
C LYS A 342 -0.08 -11.69 4.15
N SER A 343 -0.02 -10.39 4.42
CA SER A 343 1.23 -9.77 4.86
C SER A 343 1.03 -8.70 5.93
N MET A 344 2.07 -8.52 6.73
CA MET A 344 2.20 -7.42 7.68
C MET A 344 3.52 -6.70 7.45
N VAL A 345 3.48 -5.37 7.41
CA VAL A 345 4.68 -4.53 7.42
C VAL A 345 4.70 -3.73 8.73
N GLU A 346 5.72 -3.95 9.56
CA GLU A 346 5.96 -3.12 10.75
C GLU A 346 6.86 -1.95 10.35
N MET A 347 6.31 -0.74 10.39
CA MET A 347 7.11 0.47 10.39
C MET A 347 7.80 0.58 11.75
N GLN A 348 9.09 0.90 11.77
CA GLN A 348 9.81 1.03 13.04
C GLN A 348 9.20 2.13 13.92
N PHE A 349 8.86 3.25 13.27
CA PHE A 349 8.05 4.34 13.80
C PHE A 349 7.17 4.87 12.67
N ALA A 350 5.97 5.35 12.99
CA ALA A 350 5.02 5.90 12.03
C ALA A 350 5.60 7.08 11.22
N ASP A 351 6.56 7.82 11.77
CA ASP A 351 7.26 8.92 11.11
C ASP A 351 7.93 8.49 9.78
N PHE A 352 8.47 7.27 9.71
CA PHE A 352 9.18 6.75 8.54
C PHE A 352 8.25 6.28 7.41
N VAL A 353 6.92 6.27 7.63
CA VAL A 353 5.97 5.93 6.56
C VAL A 353 6.05 6.87 5.37
N THR A 354 6.59 8.07 5.57
CA THR A 354 6.83 9.06 4.52
C THR A 354 7.68 8.49 3.37
N CYS A 355 8.62 7.58 3.65
CA CYS A 355 9.44 6.88 2.65
C CYS A 355 8.63 5.84 1.84
N GLY A 356 7.54 5.32 2.39
CA GLY A 356 6.65 4.34 1.77
C GLY A 356 5.30 4.88 1.32
N PHE A 357 5.08 6.19 1.42
CA PHE A 357 3.75 6.81 1.33
C PHE A 357 3.05 6.51 0.01
N ASN A 358 3.79 6.63 -1.10
CA ASN A 358 3.27 6.38 -2.44
C ASN A 358 2.71 4.96 -2.61
N GLN A 359 3.37 3.95 -2.07
CA GLN A 359 2.89 2.57 -2.13
C GLN A 359 1.57 2.41 -1.39
N ILE A 360 1.42 3.05 -0.23
CA ILE A 360 0.19 2.98 0.57
C ILE A 360 -0.96 3.70 -0.15
N VAL A 361 -0.79 4.99 -0.48
CA VAL A 361 -1.91 5.83 -0.92
C VAL A 361 -2.26 5.68 -2.40
N ASN A 362 -1.31 5.25 -3.24
CA ASN A 362 -1.55 5.08 -4.67
C ASN A 362 -1.64 3.62 -5.12
N ASN A 363 -0.93 2.71 -4.46
CA ASN A 363 -0.92 1.30 -4.84
C ASN A 363 -1.91 0.49 -4.01
N LEU A 364 -1.71 0.37 -2.69
CA LEU A 364 -2.58 -0.41 -1.80
C LEU A 364 -4.02 0.11 -1.84
N ALA A 365 -4.21 1.41 -1.55
CA ALA A 365 -5.54 2.01 -1.39
C ALA A 365 -6.41 1.87 -2.64
N LYS A 366 -5.82 1.90 -3.83
CA LYS A 366 -6.57 2.00 -5.10
C LYS A 366 -6.64 0.69 -5.86
N ALA A 367 -5.95 -0.37 -5.41
CA ALA A 367 -5.82 -1.62 -6.16
C ALA A 367 -7.19 -2.24 -6.50
N HIS A 368 -8.07 -2.37 -5.51
CA HIS A 368 -9.35 -3.04 -5.71
C HIS A 368 -10.29 -2.21 -6.59
N TYR A 369 -10.46 -0.93 -6.26
CA TYR A 369 -11.29 -0.01 -7.06
C TYR A 369 -10.85 0.05 -8.53
N ARG A 370 -9.53 0.07 -8.79
CA ARG A 370 -9.01 0.22 -10.15
C ARG A 370 -9.11 -1.03 -10.99
N TRP A 371 -8.76 -2.20 -10.47
CA TRP A 371 -8.69 -3.43 -11.30
C TRP A 371 -9.13 -4.72 -10.61
N GLY A 372 -9.83 -4.62 -9.47
CA GLY A 372 -10.42 -5.75 -8.75
C GLY A 372 -9.46 -6.59 -7.92
N GLN A 373 -8.19 -6.17 -7.78
CA GLN A 373 -7.21 -6.85 -6.94
C GLN A 373 -7.25 -6.31 -5.52
N ASN A 374 -7.44 -7.17 -4.53
CA ASN A 374 -7.38 -6.77 -3.13
C ASN A 374 -5.93 -6.61 -2.63
N ALA A 375 -5.76 -5.82 -1.59
CA ALA A 375 -4.49 -5.61 -0.90
C ALA A 375 -4.60 -6.11 0.55
N ASP A 376 -4.35 -7.41 0.77
CA ASP A 376 -4.38 -8.09 2.06
C ASP A 376 -3.10 -7.78 2.87
N VAL A 377 -3.01 -6.52 3.30
CA VAL A 377 -1.82 -5.91 3.88
C VAL A 377 -2.19 -5.16 5.15
N VAL A 378 -1.58 -5.52 6.27
CA VAL A 378 -1.64 -4.74 7.51
C VAL A 378 -0.34 -3.97 7.67
N VAL A 379 -0.40 -2.64 7.77
CA VAL A 379 0.76 -1.79 8.06
C VAL A 379 0.67 -1.32 9.50
N ARG A 380 1.59 -1.79 10.36
CA ARG A 380 1.65 -1.42 11.78
C ARG A 380 2.48 -0.15 11.97
N MET A 381 1.95 0.79 12.74
CA MET A 381 2.43 2.16 12.89
C MET A 381 2.63 2.54 14.37
N PRO A 382 3.78 2.21 14.99
CA PRO A 382 4.16 2.72 16.30
C PRO A 382 4.27 4.26 16.27
N THR A 383 3.40 4.94 17.00
CA THR A 383 3.10 6.37 16.82
C THR A 383 3.07 7.14 18.14
N GLY A 384 2.97 8.46 18.06
CA GLY A 384 2.62 9.34 19.16
C GLY A 384 3.78 9.79 20.05
N ALA A 385 3.51 10.89 20.76
CA ALA A 385 4.40 11.60 21.66
C ALA A 385 4.25 11.11 23.12
N GLY A 386 4.82 11.85 24.07
CA GLY A 386 4.73 11.56 25.50
C GLY A 386 5.83 10.64 26.03
N VAL A 387 6.87 10.40 25.22
CA VAL A 387 8.06 9.63 25.60
C VAL A 387 9.36 10.43 25.42
N GLY A 388 9.29 11.71 25.08
CA GLY A 388 10.46 12.57 24.87
C GLY A 388 11.37 12.08 23.76
N ALA A 389 10.82 11.65 22.62
CA ALA A 389 11.59 11.09 21.50
C ALA A 389 11.83 12.08 20.34
N GLY A 390 11.27 13.28 20.45
CA GLY A 390 11.47 14.37 19.49
C GLY A 390 10.73 14.18 18.16
N PRO A 391 10.98 15.06 17.17
CA PRO A 391 10.08 15.26 16.03
C PRO A 391 10.08 14.14 14.97
N TYR A 392 11.00 13.17 15.07
CA TYR A 392 11.17 12.07 14.12
C TYR A 392 10.80 10.70 14.69
N HIS A 393 10.26 10.68 15.91
CA HIS A 393 9.82 9.47 16.58
C HIS A 393 8.59 9.78 17.43
N SER A 394 7.70 10.67 17.01
CA SER A 394 6.57 11.09 17.87
C SER A 394 5.35 11.60 17.10
N GLN A 395 5.39 11.65 15.77
CA GLN A 395 4.24 12.10 15.00
C GLN A 395 3.09 11.12 15.15
N SER A 396 1.86 11.65 15.19
CA SER A 396 0.64 10.89 14.98
C SER A 396 0.03 11.33 13.66
N ASN A 397 0.34 10.59 12.60
CA ASN A 397 0.04 10.98 11.22
C ASN A 397 -1.15 10.23 10.62
N GLU A 398 -2.12 9.83 11.46
CA GLU A 398 -3.31 9.08 11.05
C GLU A 398 -4.17 9.85 10.06
N ALA A 399 -4.23 11.18 10.19
CA ALA A 399 -5.00 12.04 9.30
C ALA A 399 -4.56 11.92 7.83
N TRP A 400 -3.30 11.53 7.56
CA TRP A 400 -2.85 11.29 6.18
C TRP A 400 -3.51 10.09 5.51
N PHE A 401 -4.00 9.14 6.31
CA PHE A 401 -4.56 7.89 5.78
C PHE A 401 -6.09 7.87 5.87
N THR A 402 -6.68 8.57 6.84
CA THR A 402 -8.15 8.69 6.93
C THR A 402 -8.75 9.45 5.74
N HIS A 403 -7.99 10.35 5.11
CA HIS A 403 -8.44 11.08 3.92
C HIS A 403 -8.20 10.32 2.60
N THR A 404 -7.61 9.12 2.64
CA THR A 404 -7.30 8.33 1.45
C THR A 404 -8.34 7.21 1.26
N PRO A 405 -9.26 7.31 0.28
CA PRO A 405 -10.24 6.26 0.02
C PRO A 405 -9.56 4.92 -0.31
N GLY A 406 -10.11 3.85 0.23
CA GLY A 406 -9.59 2.49 0.04
C GLY A 406 -8.57 2.05 1.09
N LEU A 407 -8.36 2.84 2.15
CA LEU A 407 -7.68 2.41 3.38
C LEU A 407 -8.66 2.27 4.54
N LYS A 408 -8.39 1.30 5.41
CA LYS A 408 -9.00 1.23 6.74
C LYS A 408 -7.99 1.68 7.79
N VAL A 409 -8.42 2.49 8.76
CA VAL A 409 -7.52 3.07 9.79
C VAL A 409 -8.02 2.71 11.17
N VAL A 410 -7.19 1.97 11.91
CA VAL A 410 -7.50 1.40 13.23
C VAL A 410 -6.54 1.99 14.27
N TYR A 411 -7.05 2.38 15.43
CA TYR A 411 -6.29 3.09 16.47
C TYR A 411 -6.82 2.73 17.88
N PRO A 412 -6.50 1.54 18.41
CA PRO A 412 -6.97 1.08 19.71
C PRO A 412 -6.35 1.85 20.88
N ALA A 413 -7.11 1.99 21.97
CA ALA A 413 -6.63 2.55 23.23
C ALA A 413 -6.35 1.49 24.32
N PHE A 414 -6.94 0.29 24.20
CA PHE A 414 -6.91 -0.75 25.24
C PHE A 414 -6.34 -2.08 24.74
N PRO A 415 -5.66 -2.87 25.60
CA PRO A 415 -5.04 -4.14 25.20
C PRO A 415 -5.98 -5.15 24.52
N ALA A 416 -7.19 -5.40 25.02
CA ALA A 416 -8.11 -6.39 24.45
C ALA A 416 -8.70 -5.91 23.12
N ASP A 417 -9.00 -4.62 23.00
CA ASP A 417 -9.41 -4.03 21.72
C ASP A 417 -8.25 -4.11 20.72
N ALA A 418 -7.02 -3.81 21.13
CA ALA A 418 -5.85 -3.87 20.25
C ALA A 418 -5.61 -5.29 19.70
N LYS A 419 -5.66 -6.30 20.56
CA LYS A 419 -5.57 -7.70 20.13
C LYS A 419 -6.70 -8.07 19.16
N GLY A 420 -7.95 -7.78 19.53
CA GLY A 420 -9.11 -8.16 18.72
C GLY A 420 -9.19 -7.45 17.37
N LEU A 421 -8.84 -6.16 17.32
CA LEU A 421 -8.82 -5.35 16.10
C LEU A 421 -7.63 -5.72 15.20
N LEU A 422 -6.48 -6.04 15.78
CA LEU A 422 -5.34 -6.51 14.99
C LEU A 422 -5.66 -7.85 14.33
N ILE A 423 -6.29 -8.76 15.06
CA ILE A 423 -6.80 -10.01 14.52
C ILE A 423 -7.81 -9.76 13.39
N ALA A 424 -8.80 -8.88 13.60
CA ALA A 424 -9.77 -8.51 12.57
C ALA A 424 -9.10 -7.88 11.33
N SER A 425 -8.01 -7.14 11.52
CA SER A 425 -7.23 -6.53 10.43
C SER A 425 -6.61 -7.57 9.50
N PHE A 426 -6.27 -8.76 10.01
CA PHE A 426 -5.79 -9.88 9.18
C PHE A 426 -6.92 -10.72 8.57
N GLU A 427 -8.13 -10.66 9.14
CA GLU A 427 -9.30 -11.34 8.57
C GLU A 427 -9.89 -10.58 7.38
N ASP A 428 -9.81 -9.24 7.42
CA ASP A 428 -10.24 -8.35 6.36
C ASP A 428 -9.23 -8.37 5.19
N PRO A 429 -9.64 -8.66 3.95
CA PRO A 429 -8.74 -8.80 2.80
C PRO A 429 -8.30 -7.44 2.20
N ASN A 430 -8.56 -6.34 2.89
CA ASN A 430 -8.31 -4.96 2.46
C ASN A 430 -7.14 -4.34 3.24
N PRO A 431 -6.53 -3.24 2.73
CA PRO A 431 -5.37 -2.68 3.39
C PRO A 431 -5.77 -1.95 4.67
N VAL A 432 -5.12 -2.31 5.78
CA VAL A 432 -5.37 -1.74 7.10
C VAL A 432 -4.12 -1.05 7.63
N ILE A 433 -4.27 0.22 8.02
CA ILE A 433 -3.26 0.98 8.75
C ILE A 433 -3.58 0.88 10.23
N PHE A 434 -2.71 0.20 10.98
CA PHE A 434 -2.91 -0.12 12.38
C PHE A 434 -1.98 0.73 13.25
N PHE A 435 -2.52 1.77 13.88
CA PHE A 435 -1.80 2.68 14.74
C PHE A 435 -1.63 2.14 16.15
N GLU A 436 -0.45 2.37 16.73
CA GLU A 436 -0.08 1.88 18.04
C GLU A 436 0.59 2.98 18.85
N GLN A 437 -0.13 3.55 19.82
CA GLN A 437 0.44 4.64 20.62
C GLN A 437 1.51 4.10 21.59
N LYS A 438 2.74 4.59 21.43
CA LYS A 438 3.91 4.01 22.12
C LYS A 438 3.95 4.28 23.62
N ALA A 439 3.47 5.43 24.07
CA ALA A 439 3.38 5.73 25.51
C ALA A 439 2.40 4.77 26.22
N LEU A 440 1.39 4.24 25.51
CA LEU A 440 0.44 3.26 26.05
C LEU A 440 1.03 1.84 26.20
N TYR A 441 2.03 1.47 25.39
CA TYR A 441 2.59 0.10 25.33
C TYR A 441 2.85 -0.56 26.69
N ARG A 442 3.47 0.19 27.62
CA ARG A 442 3.87 -0.33 28.93
C ARG A 442 3.14 0.31 30.10
N SER A 443 2.34 1.35 29.84
CA SER A 443 1.63 2.11 30.87
C SER A 443 0.19 1.61 31.06
N VAL A 444 -0.43 1.03 30.03
CA VAL A 444 -1.80 0.50 30.08
C VAL A 444 -1.78 -1.01 30.15
N LYS A 445 -2.59 -1.57 31.05
CA LYS A 445 -2.80 -3.00 31.23
C LYS A 445 -4.25 -3.32 31.57
N GLU A 446 -4.71 -4.51 31.17
CA GLU A 446 -6.04 -5.01 31.51
C GLU A 446 -6.12 -6.54 31.44
N GLU A 447 -7.23 -7.09 31.93
CA GLU A 447 -7.58 -8.50 31.78
C GLU A 447 -8.02 -8.81 30.35
N VAL A 448 -7.10 -9.38 29.56
CA VAL A 448 -7.32 -9.70 28.14
C VAL A 448 -7.73 -11.17 28.00
N PRO A 449 -8.79 -11.49 27.22
CA PRO A 449 -9.17 -12.87 26.93
C PRO A 449 -8.05 -13.66 26.25
N GLU A 450 -7.82 -14.88 26.72
CA GLU A 450 -6.88 -15.81 26.10
C GLU A 450 -7.42 -16.34 24.76
N GLY A 451 -6.50 -16.74 23.87
CA GLY A 451 -6.82 -17.37 22.59
C GLY A 451 -7.35 -16.40 21.52
N TYR A 452 -7.88 -16.96 20.44
CA TYR A 452 -8.31 -16.20 19.27
C TYR A 452 -9.72 -15.60 19.45
N TYR A 453 -9.83 -14.27 19.36
CA TYR A 453 -11.09 -13.54 19.24
C TYR A 453 -10.90 -12.29 18.39
N ASN A 454 -11.99 -11.69 17.93
CA ASN A 454 -11.92 -10.48 17.10
C ASN A 454 -12.86 -9.38 17.60
N VAL A 455 -12.56 -8.16 17.20
CA VAL A 455 -13.38 -6.96 17.42
C VAL A 455 -13.67 -6.36 16.05
N GLU A 456 -14.93 -6.02 15.81
CA GLU A 456 -15.36 -5.50 14.51
C GLU A 456 -14.73 -4.13 14.20
N ILE A 457 -14.12 -4.01 13.01
CA ILE A 457 -13.58 -2.74 12.50
C ILE A 457 -14.75 -1.81 12.19
N GLY A 458 -14.62 -0.53 12.56
CA GLY A 458 -15.64 0.49 12.34
C GLY A 458 -16.68 0.59 13.46
N LYS A 459 -16.46 -0.07 14.59
CA LYS A 459 -17.32 0.03 15.77
C LYS A 459 -16.65 0.77 16.92
N ALA A 460 -17.31 1.80 17.45
CA ALA A 460 -16.86 2.53 18.62
C ALA A 460 -17.19 1.79 19.94
N ASN A 461 -16.60 2.22 21.05
CA ASN A 461 -16.86 1.70 22.39
C ASN A 461 -17.25 2.85 23.33
N LEU A 462 -18.44 2.77 23.93
CA LEU A 462 -18.89 3.74 24.93
C LEU A 462 -18.34 3.32 26.30
N LEU A 463 -17.30 4.01 26.77
CA LEU A 463 -16.58 3.68 28.00
C LEU A 463 -17.25 4.24 29.24
N ARG A 464 -17.92 5.38 29.12
CA ARG A 464 -18.72 6.01 30.18
C ARG A 464 -20.00 6.57 29.60
N SER A 465 -21.04 6.57 30.41
CA SER A 465 -22.35 7.12 30.08
C SER A 465 -22.64 8.29 31.02
N GLY A 466 -22.95 9.45 30.43
CA GLY A 466 -23.30 10.68 31.11
C GLY A 466 -24.30 11.51 30.29
N ALA A 467 -24.55 12.76 30.68
CA ALA A 467 -25.60 13.59 30.07
C ALA A 467 -25.17 15.03 29.75
N ASP A 468 -24.07 15.52 30.31
CA ASP A 468 -23.66 16.92 30.21
C ASP A 468 -22.85 17.21 28.95
N VAL A 469 -21.99 16.26 28.54
CA VAL A 469 -21.06 16.43 27.42
C VAL A 469 -20.65 15.08 26.79
N SER A 470 -20.51 15.06 25.47
CA SER A 470 -19.88 13.98 24.70
C SER A 470 -18.40 14.26 24.51
N ILE A 471 -17.54 13.36 24.98
CA ILE A 471 -16.11 13.35 24.68
C ILE A 471 -15.87 12.24 23.66
N ILE A 472 -15.47 12.62 22.45
CA ILE A 472 -15.20 11.67 21.36
C ILE A 472 -13.71 11.70 21.04
N THR A 473 -13.06 10.55 21.15
CA THR A 473 -11.59 10.47 21.05
C THR A 473 -11.12 9.06 20.67
N TYR A 474 -9.81 8.87 20.57
CA TYR A 474 -9.14 7.61 20.21
C TYR A 474 -7.70 7.60 20.75
N GLY A 475 -7.06 6.42 20.74
CA GLY A 475 -5.68 6.27 21.17
C GLY A 475 -5.41 6.81 22.58
N ILE A 476 -4.35 7.60 22.75
CA ILE A 476 -3.99 8.17 24.06
C ILE A 476 -5.00 9.21 24.56
N GLY A 477 -5.76 9.85 23.67
CA GLY A 477 -6.79 10.83 24.06
C GLY A 477 -7.86 10.23 24.96
N VAL A 478 -8.17 8.94 24.78
CA VAL A 478 -9.07 8.17 25.65
C VAL A 478 -8.58 8.18 27.11
N HIS A 479 -7.29 7.96 27.31
CA HIS A 479 -6.69 7.89 28.65
C HIS A 479 -6.64 9.27 29.32
N TRP A 480 -6.36 10.34 28.56
CA TRP A 480 -6.45 11.71 29.07
C TRP A 480 -7.87 12.08 29.49
N ALA A 481 -8.89 11.65 28.72
CA ALA A 481 -10.29 11.87 29.07
C ALA A 481 -10.69 11.09 30.32
N LEU A 482 -10.29 9.82 30.45
CA LEU A 482 -10.56 9.02 31.64
C LEU A 482 -9.91 9.61 32.90
N GLU A 483 -8.66 10.07 32.80
CA GLU A 483 -7.97 10.73 33.89
C GLU A 483 -8.73 11.98 34.35
N TYR A 484 -9.11 12.86 33.41
CA TYR A 484 -9.89 14.05 33.71
C TYR A 484 -11.23 13.71 34.40
N LEU A 485 -11.98 12.74 33.88
CA LEU A 485 -13.28 12.35 34.47
C LEU A 485 -13.16 11.66 35.84
N ASN A 486 -12.02 11.01 36.12
CA ASN A 486 -11.75 10.46 37.45
C ASN A 486 -11.48 11.55 38.49
N GLU A 487 -10.83 12.63 38.07
CA GLU A 487 -10.52 13.80 38.92
C GLU A 487 -11.72 14.75 39.07
N ASN A 488 -12.65 14.75 38.11
CA ASN A 488 -13.82 15.63 38.05
C ASN A 488 -15.10 14.79 37.99
N GLN A 489 -15.40 14.07 39.08
CA GLN A 489 -16.54 13.12 39.17
C GLN A 489 -17.91 13.79 39.06
N ASP A 490 -17.97 15.12 39.17
CA ASP A 490 -19.15 15.95 38.98
C ASP A 490 -19.50 16.16 37.51
N VAL A 491 -18.58 15.89 36.58
CA VAL A 491 -18.84 15.99 35.13
C VAL A 491 -19.48 14.69 34.63
N SER A 492 -20.76 14.76 34.25
CA SER A 492 -21.49 13.63 33.68
C SER A 492 -21.23 13.54 32.18
N ALA A 493 -20.17 12.84 31.75
CA ALA A 493 -19.81 12.73 30.33
C ALA A 493 -20.09 11.36 29.71
N ASP A 494 -20.56 11.37 28.47
CA ASP A 494 -20.34 10.24 27.57
C ASP A 494 -18.87 10.27 27.11
N LEU A 495 -18.17 9.15 27.24
CA LEU A 495 -16.81 8.99 26.68
C LEU A 495 -16.84 7.90 25.63
N LEU A 496 -16.72 8.30 24.36
CA LEU A 496 -16.74 7.44 23.20
C LEU A 496 -15.32 7.25 22.66
N ASP A 497 -14.79 6.03 22.74
CA ASP A 497 -13.56 5.60 22.07
C ASP A 497 -13.91 5.09 20.67
N LEU A 498 -13.41 5.78 19.64
CA LEU A 498 -13.71 5.43 18.26
C LEU A 498 -13.15 4.06 17.84
N ARG A 499 -11.97 3.67 18.36
CA ARG A 499 -11.17 2.48 17.98
C ARG A 499 -10.78 2.35 16.50
N THR A 500 -11.62 2.82 15.57
CA THR A 500 -11.44 2.87 14.12
C THR A 500 -11.78 4.28 13.63
N LEU A 501 -10.94 4.86 12.79
CA LEU A 501 -11.11 6.21 12.24
C LEU A 501 -11.62 6.19 10.80
N ALA A 502 -11.32 5.14 10.05
CA ALA A 502 -11.83 4.95 8.70
C ALA A 502 -12.18 3.46 8.47
N PRO A 503 -13.46 3.10 8.26
CA PRO A 503 -14.64 3.94 8.53
C PRO A 503 -14.80 4.21 10.04
N PHE A 504 -15.29 5.39 10.42
CA PHE A 504 -15.67 5.68 11.81
C PHE A 504 -17.15 5.30 12.06
N ASP A 505 -17.50 5.10 13.33
CA ASP A 505 -18.85 4.69 13.72
C ASP A 505 -19.81 5.89 13.77
N GLU A 506 -20.37 6.23 12.61
CA GLU A 506 -21.33 7.34 12.45
C GLU A 506 -22.51 7.25 13.42
N GLU A 507 -23.06 6.04 13.62
CA GLU A 507 -24.24 5.82 14.46
C GLU A 507 -23.93 6.11 15.94
N ALA A 508 -22.83 5.57 16.45
CA ALA A 508 -22.42 5.79 17.84
C ALA A 508 -22.10 7.26 18.12
N ILE A 509 -21.48 7.96 17.17
CA ILE A 509 -21.23 9.41 17.28
C ILE A 509 -22.55 10.17 17.35
N LEU A 510 -23.49 9.91 16.45
CA LEU A 510 -24.76 10.62 16.44
C LEU A 510 -25.60 10.32 17.68
N GLU A 511 -25.56 9.09 18.22
CA GLU A 511 -26.27 8.73 19.44
C GLU A 511 -25.76 9.54 20.65
N THR A 512 -24.44 9.62 20.85
CA THR A 512 -23.88 10.37 21.97
C THR A 512 -24.13 11.87 21.84
N VAL A 513 -23.99 12.44 20.63
CA VAL A 513 -24.26 13.87 20.37
C VAL A 513 -25.71 14.22 20.67
N ARG A 514 -26.67 13.42 20.19
CA ARG A 514 -28.11 13.64 20.45
C ARG A 514 -28.48 13.57 21.92
N LYS A 515 -27.72 12.77 22.69
CA LYS A 515 -27.97 12.58 24.13
C LYS A 515 -27.47 13.75 24.96
N THR A 516 -26.29 14.31 24.65
CA THR A 516 -25.63 15.29 25.54
C THR A 516 -25.69 16.73 25.05
N GLY A 517 -25.87 16.97 23.75
CA GLY A 517 -25.97 18.30 23.14
C GLY A 517 -24.69 19.16 23.15
N ARG A 518 -23.73 18.89 24.02
CA ARG A 518 -22.39 19.50 24.03
C ARG A 518 -21.34 18.48 23.61
N VAL A 519 -20.40 18.87 22.75
CA VAL A 519 -19.43 17.94 22.16
C VAL A 519 -18.01 18.51 22.22
N ILE A 520 -17.08 17.71 22.72
CA ILE A 520 -15.64 17.95 22.58
C ILE A 520 -14.97 16.77 21.86
N LEU A 521 -14.22 17.10 20.82
CA LEU A 521 -13.42 16.16 20.04
C LEU A 521 -11.97 16.27 20.49
N LEU A 522 -11.40 15.21 21.04
CA LEU A 522 -10.04 15.20 21.57
C LEU A 522 -9.15 14.27 20.73
N HIS A 523 -7.99 14.75 20.28
CA HIS A 523 -6.99 13.90 19.62
C HIS A 523 -5.55 14.32 19.92
N GLU A 524 -4.60 13.41 19.69
CA GLU A 524 -3.17 13.66 19.96
C GLU A 524 -2.47 14.53 18.91
N ASP A 525 -2.77 14.36 17.62
CA ASP A 525 -2.13 15.13 16.55
C ASP A 525 -2.46 16.64 16.60
N THR A 526 -1.84 17.41 15.70
CA THR A 526 -2.05 18.85 15.52
C THR A 526 -3.50 19.22 15.17
N LEU A 527 -3.88 20.48 15.40
CA LEU A 527 -5.26 20.95 15.26
C LEU A 527 -5.67 21.16 13.80
N ILE A 528 -4.78 21.73 12.98
CA ILE A 528 -5.06 22.04 11.58
C ILE A 528 -5.03 20.75 10.75
N GLY A 529 -6.14 20.45 10.08
CA GLY A 529 -6.24 19.26 9.22
C GLY A 529 -6.30 17.92 9.97
N GLY A 530 -6.26 17.92 11.31
CA GLY A 530 -6.42 16.72 12.11
C GLY A 530 -7.83 16.14 12.03
N PHE A 531 -7.98 14.86 12.39
CA PHE A 531 -9.20 14.07 12.16
C PHE A 531 -10.45 14.63 12.85
N ALA A 532 -10.32 15.29 14.00
CA ALA A 532 -11.46 15.98 14.63
C ALA A 532 -12.12 17.06 13.74
N SER A 533 -11.42 17.56 12.72
CA SER A 533 -12.00 18.52 11.76
C SER A 533 -13.12 17.87 10.94
N GLU A 534 -12.89 16.64 10.47
CA GLU A 534 -13.86 15.85 9.71
C GLU A 534 -15.06 15.50 10.59
N LEU A 535 -14.80 15.00 11.80
CA LEU A 535 -15.86 14.68 12.76
C LEU A 535 -16.71 15.92 13.12
N SER A 536 -16.07 17.08 13.27
CA SER A 536 -16.79 18.34 13.56
C SER A 536 -17.72 18.74 12.41
N ALA A 537 -17.28 18.57 11.16
CA ALA A 537 -18.11 18.83 9.98
C ALA A 537 -19.27 17.83 9.91
N PHE A 538 -18.98 16.54 10.02
CA PHE A 538 -19.97 15.46 10.04
C PHE A 538 -21.07 15.70 11.10
N ILE A 539 -20.68 16.01 12.33
CA ILE A 539 -21.62 16.30 13.43
C ILE A 539 -22.46 17.53 13.13
N THR A 540 -21.85 18.59 12.57
CA THR A 540 -22.59 19.81 12.20
C THR A 540 -23.59 19.52 11.08
N GLU A 541 -23.24 18.72 10.08
CA GLU A 541 -24.14 18.41 8.97
C GLU A 541 -25.30 17.49 9.38
N ASN A 542 -25.08 16.58 10.35
CA ASN A 542 -26.00 15.49 10.66
C ASN A 542 -26.70 15.60 12.03
N ALA A 543 -26.24 16.50 12.91
CA ALA A 543 -26.76 16.63 14.27
C ALA A 543 -26.82 18.08 14.79
N PHE A 544 -26.71 19.10 13.94
CA PHE A 544 -26.73 20.51 14.37
C PHE A 544 -27.94 20.89 15.24
N GLU A 545 -29.13 20.36 14.93
CA GLU A 545 -30.35 20.66 15.70
C GLU A 545 -30.33 20.15 17.14
N TYR A 546 -29.39 19.26 17.47
CA TYR A 546 -29.21 18.72 18.81
C TYR A 546 -28.11 19.43 19.59
N LEU A 547 -27.37 20.36 18.98
CA LEU A 547 -26.24 21.02 19.63
C LEU A 547 -26.70 22.20 20.49
N ASP A 548 -26.38 22.14 21.78
CA ASP A 548 -26.56 23.23 22.75
C ASP A 548 -25.38 24.23 22.72
N ALA A 549 -24.23 23.82 22.16
CA ALA A 549 -23.01 24.60 22.07
C ALA A 549 -22.21 24.23 20.82
N PRO A 550 -21.25 25.08 20.37
CA PRO A 550 -20.36 24.72 19.27
C PRO A 550 -19.57 23.45 19.56
N VAL A 551 -19.34 22.62 18.54
CA VAL A 551 -18.40 21.49 18.65
C VAL A 551 -16.99 22.03 18.88
N ILE A 552 -16.38 21.65 20.01
CA ILE A 552 -15.04 22.10 20.38
C ILE A 552 -14.02 21.04 19.96
N ARG A 553 -12.97 21.45 19.24
CA ARG A 553 -11.82 20.60 18.91
C ARG A 553 -10.66 20.87 19.86
N CYS A 554 -10.12 19.82 20.46
CA CYS A 554 -8.97 19.83 21.35
C CYS A 554 -7.87 18.92 20.78
N ALA A 555 -6.72 19.49 20.45
CA ALA A 555 -5.65 18.82 19.72
C ALA A 555 -4.28 19.36 20.13
N SER A 556 -3.16 18.75 19.76
CA SER A 556 -1.83 19.33 20.00
C SER A 556 -1.63 20.67 19.29
N LEU A 557 -0.58 21.42 19.68
CA LEU A 557 -0.21 22.67 18.99
C LEU A 557 0.20 22.40 17.54
N ASP A 558 -0.03 23.35 16.63
CA ASP A 558 0.39 23.26 15.22
C ASP A 558 1.90 23.54 15.06
N THR A 559 2.72 22.73 15.72
CA THR A 559 4.19 22.79 15.71
C THR A 559 4.78 21.38 15.62
N PRO A 560 6.05 21.21 15.19
CA PRO A 560 6.72 19.92 15.32
C PRO A 560 6.77 19.44 16.78
N VAL A 561 6.72 18.12 17.00
CA VAL A 561 6.77 17.53 18.35
C VAL A 561 8.13 17.82 19.00
N PRO A 562 8.19 18.50 20.15
CA PRO A 562 9.45 18.85 20.79
C PRO A 562 10.02 17.69 21.63
N PHE A 563 11.34 17.69 21.85
CA PHE A 563 12.04 16.69 22.66
C PHE A 563 12.03 16.98 24.16
N ALA A 564 12.25 18.25 24.56
CA ALA A 564 12.33 18.61 25.96
C ALA A 564 10.96 18.44 26.63
N GLY A 565 10.90 17.68 27.72
CA GLY A 565 9.63 17.27 28.32
C GLY A 565 8.70 18.45 28.63
N ASN A 566 9.20 19.55 29.19
CA ASN A 566 8.39 20.74 29.48
C ASN A 566 7.76 21.37 28.21
N LEU A 567 8.42 21.26 27.06
CA LEU A 567 7.87 21.71 25.77
C LEU A 567 6.86 20.68 25.24
N GLU A 568 7.15 19.38 25.37
CA GLU A 568 6.26 18.29 24.91
C GLU A 568 4.93 18.30 25.70
N TRP A 569 4.99 18.55 27.00
CA TRP A 569 3.80 18.68 27.85
C TRP A 569 2.89 19.84 27.46
N GLU A 570 3.44 21.00 27.07
CA GLU A 570 2.63 22.14 26.62
C GLU A 570 2.22 22.02 25.14
N PHE A 571 2.95 21.24 24.35
CA PHE A 571 2.55 20.83 23.00
C PHE A 571 1.27 19.99 23.02
N LEU A 572 1.22 18.98 23.89
CA LEU A 572 0.08 18.06 24.03
C LEU A 572 -1.21 18.78 24.48
N PRO A 573 -2.41 18.27 24.12
CA PRO A 573 -3.67 18.92 24.44
C PRO A 573 -4.09 18.80 25.91
N LYS A 574 -3.47 17.93 26.72
CA LYS A 574 -3.99 17.50 28.02
C LYS A 574 -4.41 18.64 28.95
N LYS A 575 -3.59 19.68 29.10
CA LYS A 575 -3.93 20.87 29.91
C LYS A 575 -5.04 21.71 29.28
N ARG A 576 -4.97 21.90 27.96
CA ARG A 576 -5.97 22.66 27.18
C ARG A 576 -7.33 21.98 27.18
N PHE A 577 -7.36 20.65 27.23
CA PHE A 577 -8.57 19.85 27.32
C PHE A 577 -9.39 20.17 28.56
N ALA A 578 -8.76 20.23 29.74
CA ALA A 578 -9.43 20.61 30.98
C ALA A 578 -10.05 22.02 30.90
N GLU A 579 -9.30 22.99 30.37
CA GLU A 579 -9.80 24.37 30.19
C GLU A 579 -10.96 24.45 29.19
N GLN A 580 -10.92 23.65 28.12
CA GLN A 580 -11.94 23.64 27.07
C GLN A 580 -13.22 22.93 27.50
N ILE A 581 -13.15 21.84 28.26
CA ILE A 581 -14.35 21.20 28.83
C ILE A 581 -15.10 22.18 29.73
N GLN A 582 -14.40 22.85 30.64
CA GLN A 582 -15.04 23.78 31.57
C GLN A 582 -15.71 24.95 30.84
N LYS A 583 -15.10 25.45 29.76
CA LYS A 583 -15.73 26.47 28.90
C LYS A 583 -16.95 25.95 28.17
N LEU A 584 -16.91 24.70 27.69
CA LEU A 584 -18.01 24.08 26.97
C LEU A 584 -19.21 23.84 27.89
N LEU A 585 -19.00 23.33 29.10
CA LEU A 585 -20.05 23.09 30.10
C LEU A 585 -20.74 24.38 30.60
N ALA A 586 -20.15 25.55 30.35
CA ALA A 586 -20.69 26.84 30.76
C ALA A 586 -21.68 27.48 29.76
N PHE A 587 -21.86 26.90 28.57
CA PHE A 587 -22.96 27.24 27.65
C PHE A 587 -24.27 26.68 28.19
#